data_AF-A0A920NVK8-F1
#
_entry.id   AF-A0A920NVK8-F1
#
_cell.length_a   1.000
_cell.length_b   1.000
_cell.length_c   1.000
_cell.angle_alpha   90.00
_cell.angle_beta   90.00
_cell.angle_gamma   90.00
#
_symmetry.space_group_name_H-M   'P 1'
#
loop_
_entity.id
_entity.type
_entity.pdbx_description
1 polymer ?
#
loop_
_entity_poly.entity_id
_entity_poly.type
_entity_poly.pdbx_seq_one_letter_code
_entity_poly.pdbx_strand_id
1 'polypeptide(L)'
;MERNRRWQQYGKELLIFEDRHDREFCLGPTHEEVITDLCRNEIRSHRQLPITFYQIQTKFRDEIRPRFGVMRSREFIMKDAYSFDLSEDEMNDSYQSMREAYIKIFDSLGLDYRIVKADSGAIGGSDSEEFHVLANSGEDLLAFSDKSDYAINAELLIESMSDQNPESLEDKTVRMGKVNYD
;
A
#
# COMPACT_ATOMS: atom_id res chain seq x y z
N MET A 1 20.99 -7.16 1.44
CA MET A 1 20.46 -5.80 1.26
C MET A 1 21.63 -4.85 1.09
N GLU A 2 21.73 -4.17 -0.05
CA GLU A 2 22.66 -3.06 -0.20
C GLU A 2 22.10 -1.91 0.66
N ARG A 3 22.78 -1.57 1.77
CA ARG A 3 22.56 -0.32 2.51
C ARG A 3 22.54 0.79 1.47
N ASN A 4 21.45 1.54 1.29
CA ASN A 4 21.59 2.97 0.94
C ASN A 4 20.27 3.75 0.87
N ARG A 5 19.15 3.18 0.40
CA ARG A 5 17.90 3.98 0.29
C ARG A 5 16.88 3.63 1.36
N ARG A 6 16.19 2.50 1.25
CA ARG A 6 15.08 2.19 2.17
C ARG A 6 15.54 1.92 3.60
N TRP A 7 16.71 1.33 3.79
CA TRP A 7 17.30 1.13 5.12
C TRP A 7 17.40 2.42 5.95
N GLN A 8 17.73 3.55 5.30
CA GLN A 8 17.81 4.86 5.97
C GLN A 8 16.44 5.56 5.99
N GLN A 9 15.62 5.39 4.95
CA GLN A 9 14.32 6.04 4.81
C GLN A 9 13.23 5.46 5.72
N TYR A 10 13.24 4.15 6.01
CA TYR A 10 12.27 3.52 6.92
C TYR A 10 12.36 4.06 8.36
N GLY A 11 13.49 4.66 8.72
CA GLY A 11 13.67 5.26 10.04
C GLY A 11 13.53 4.23 11.16
N LYS A 12 12.81 4.61 12.21
CA LYS A 12 12.71 3.82 13.46
C LYS A 12 11.74 2.64 13.39
N GLU A 13 10.94 2.54 12.33
CA GLU A 13 10.00 1.42 12.17
C GLU A 13 10.69 0.13 11.70
N LEU A 14 11.90 0.24 11.15
CA LEU A 14 12.71 -0.90 10.76
C LEU A 14 13.45 -1.45 11.98
N LEU A 15 13.07 -2.64 12.43
CA LEU A 15 13.80 -3.32 13.48
C LEU A 15 15.10 -3.89 12.94
N ILE A 16 16.22 -3.35 13.41
CA ILE A 16 17.58 -3.77 13.07
C ILE A 16 18.18 -4.50 14.28
N PHE A 17 18.85 -5.62 14.04
CA PHE A 17 19.55 -6.40 15.06
C PHE A 17 20.82 -7.02 14.50
N GLU A 18 21.73 -7.43 15.39
CA GLU A 18 22.98 -8.10 15.04
C GLU A 18 22.91 -9.57 15.43
N ASP A 19 23.50 -10.45 14.60
CA ASP A 19 23.68 -11.84 14.98
C ASP A 19 24.94 -12.04 15.85
N ARG A 20 25.18 -13.30 16.27
CA ARG A 20 26.34 -13.69 17.08
C ARG A 20 27.72 -13.47 16.40
N HIS A 21 27.71 -13.09 15.13
CA HIS A 21 28.88 -12.86 14.29
C HIS A 21 28.99 -11.39 13.84
N ASP A 22 28.32 -10.49 14.56
CA ASP A 22 28.32 -9.04 14.34
C ASP A 22 27.81 -8.66 12.94
N ARG A 23 26.90 -9.46 12.37
CA ARG A 23 26.24 -9.17 11.09
C ARG A 23 24.90 -8.51 11.35
N GLU A 24 24.67 -7.38 10.70
CA GLU A 24 23.40 -6.65 10.77
C GLU A 24 22.32 -7.30 9.91
N PHE A 25 21.14 -7.47 10.51
CA PHE A 25 19.92 -7.94 9.87
C PHE A 25 18.76 -7.02 10.22
N CYS A 26 17.67 -7.15 9.48
CA CYS A 26 16.39 -6.57 9.87
C CYS A 26 15.29 -7.62 9.82
N LEU A 27 14.23 -7.42 10.60
CA LEU A 27 12.97 -8.12 10.37
C LEU A 27 12.23 -7.39 9.25
N GLY A 28 11.89 -8.13 8.19
CA GLY A 28 11.32 -7.54 6.97
C GLY A 28 9.95 -6.88 7.22
N PRO A 29 9.82 -5.55 7.07
CA PRO A 29 8.51 -4.88 7.08
C PRO A 29 7.75 -5.09 5.76
N THR A 30 8.50 -5.47 4.70
CA THR A 30 8.11 -5.79 3.33
C THR A 30 9.31 -6.47 2.63
N HIS A 31 9.17 -6.95 1.38
CA HIS A 31 10.18 -7.80 0.70
C HIS A 31 10.63 -7.34 -0.69
N GLU A 32 10.40 -6.08 -1.10
CA GLU A 32 10.80 -5.52 -2.39
C GLU A 32 12.28 -5.81 -2.73
N GLU A 33 13.20 -5.60 -1.78
CA GLU A 33 14.62 -5.85 -1.97
C GLU A 33 14.95 -7.33 -2.10
N VAL A 34 14.30 -8.19 -1.30
CA VAL A 34 14.57 -9.63 -1.26
C VAL A 34 14.10 -10.27 -2.56
N ILE A 35 12.90 -9.94 -3.02
CA ILE A 35 12.35 -10.49 -4.26
C ILE A 35 13.07 -9.93 -5.49
N THR A 36 13.49 -8.67 -5.46
CA THR A 36 14.28 -8.07 -6.56
C THR A 36 15.64 -8.74 -6.68
N ASP A 37 16.33 -9.01 -5.56
CA ASP A 37 17.62 -9.72 -5.57
C ASP A 37 17.47 -11.18 -6.03
N LEU A 38 16.40 -11.86 -5.60
CA LEU A 38 16.08 -13.20 -6.09
C LEU A 38 15.86 -13.18 -7.62
N CYS A 39 14.98 -12.31 -8.11
CA CYS A 39 14.65 -12.25 -9.53
C CYS A 39 15.85 -11.83 -10.39
N ARG A 40 16.72 -10.94 -9.89
CA ARG A 40 17.99 -10.59 -10.54
C ARG A 40 18.89 -11.81 -10.78
N ASN A 41 18.84 -12.79 -9.87
CA ASN A 41 19.67 -13.99 -9.94
C ASN A 41 19.00 -15.16 -10.68
N GLU A 42 17.67 -15.24 -10.68
CA GLU A 42 16.93 -16.38 -11.24
C GLU A 42 16.32 -16.11 -12.63
N ILE A 43 15.97 -14.86 -12.94
CA ILE A 43 15.40 -14.48 -14.24
C ILE A 43 16.54 -14.16 -15.20
N ARG A 44 16.77 -15.06 -16.17
CA ARG A 44 17.88 -14.97 -17.13
C ARG A 44 17.42 -14.76 -18.57
N SER A 45 16.12 -14.86 -18.83
CA SER A 45 15.54 -14.67 -20.16
C SER A 45 14.21 -13.92 -20.09
N HIS A 46 13.98 -13.04 -21.06
CA HIS A 46 12.68 -12.37 -21.27
C HIS A 46 11.52 -13.36 -21.42
N ARG A 47 11.78 -14.60 -21.87
CA ARG A 47 10.75 -15.65 -22.00
C ARG A 47 10.19 -16.14 -20.66
N GLN A 48 10.83 -15.80 -19.54
CA GLN A 48 10.34 -16.11 -18.20
C GLN A 48 9.37 -15.04 -17.67
N LEU A 49 9.15 -13.95 -18.43
CA LEU A 49 8.29 -12.83 -18.07
C LEU A 49 7.05 -12.80 -18.99
N PRO A 50 5.92 -12.25 -18.53
CA PRO A 50 5.68 -11.72 -17.19
C PRO A 50 5.56 -12.81 -16.11
N ILE A 51 5.88 -12.48 -14.86
CA ILE A 51 5.75 -13.39 -13.72
C ILE A 51 5.37 -12.64 -12.45
N THR A 52 4.49 -13.24 -11.65
CA THR A 52 4.06 -12.69 -10.35
C THR A 52 4.37 -13.68 -9.25
N PHE A 53 5.16 -13.24 -8.27
CA PHE A 53 5.42 -13.96 -7.04
C PHE A 53 4.56 -13.40 -5.91
N TYR A 54 4.10 -14.25 -5.01
CA TYR A 54 3.47 -13.80 -3.77
C TYR A 54 3.83 -14.72 -2.62
N GLN A 55 3.71 -14.20 -1.41
CA GLN A 55 3.83 -14.96 -0.18
C GLN A 55 2.77 -14.53 0.82
N ILE A 56 2.50 -15.39 1.80
CA ILE A 56 1.73 -15.04 3.01
C ILE A 56 2.70 -15.29 4.16
N GLN A 57 3.22 -14.20 4.74
CA GLN A 57 4.34 -14.29 5.67
C GLN A 57 4.27 -13.17 6.71
N THR A 58 4.75 -13.48 7.91
CA THR A 58 4.83 -12.55 9.04
C THR A 58 5.77 -11.40 8.76
N LYS A 59 5.26 -10.18 8.89
CA LYS A 59 6.01 -8.93 8.79
C LYS A 59 6.22 -8.33 10.18
N PHE A 60 7.26 -7.52 10.29
CA PHE A 60 7.50 -6.74 11.49
C PHE A 60 7.66 -5.26 11.16
N ARG A 61 6.92 -4.40 11.87
CA ARG A 61 7.09 -2.94 11.87
C ARG A 61 7.13 -2.48 13.31
N ASP A 62 8.16 -1.77 13.73
CA ASP A 62 8.28 -1.27 15.12
C ASP A 62 7.38 -0.05 15.35
N GLU A 63 6.07 -0.27 15.23
CA GLU A 63 5.03 0.73 15.39
C GLU A 63 5.15 1.41 16.76
N ILE A 64 5.24 2.74 16.72
CA ILE A 64 5.47 3.60 17.89
C ILE A 64 4.32 3.45 18.87
N ARG A 65 3.08 3.33 18.37
CA ARG A 65 1.89 3.18 19.21
C ARG A 65 0.98 2.06 18.66
N PRO A 66 1.24 0.79 18.99
CA PRO A 66 0.36 -0.31 18.63
C PRO A 66 -1.01 -0.16 19.28
N ARG A 67 -2.09 -0.30 18.51
CA ARG A 67 -3.48 -0.08 18.95
C ARG A 67 -4.42 -1.04 18.21
N PHE A 68 -5.64 -1.17 18.73
CA PHE A 68 -6.73 -1.90 18.06
C PHE A 68 -6.43 -3.37 17.75
N GLY A 69 -5.57 -4.00 18.55
CA GLY A 69 -5.23 -5.42 18.43
C GLY A 69 -4.56 -5.73 17.10
N VAL A 70 -5.18 -6.60 16.30
CA VAL A 70 -4.63 -7.06 15.01
C VAL A 70 -4.52 -5.96 13.96
N MET A 71 -5.33 -4.90 14.07
CA MET A 71 -5.39 -3.83 13.06
C MET A 71 -4.09 -3.04 12.98
N ARG A 72 -3.43 -2.78 14.13
CA ARG A 72 -2.19 -1.99 14.19
C ARG A 72 -1.24 -2.56 15.25
N SER A 73 -0.61 -3.66 14.88
CA SER A 73 0.35 -4.41 15.70
C SER A 73 1.77 -4.31 15.15
N ARG A 74 2.77 -4.74 15.93
CA ARG A 74 4.16 -4.76 15.47
C ARG A 74 4.51 -5.97 14.62
N GLU A 75 3.83 -7.08 14.86
CA GLU A 75 3.99 -8.33 14.14
C GLU A 75 2.63 -8.74 13.58
N PHE A 76 2.55 -8.88 12.25
CA PHE A 76 1.29 -9.16 11.56
C PHE A 76 1.53 -10.02 10.33
N ILE A 77 0.49 -10.75 9.90
CA ILE A 77 0.53 -11.52 8.66
C ILE A 77 0.19 -10.60 7.51
N MET A 78 0.99 -10.64 6.45
CA MET A 78 0.73 -9.90 5.22
C MET A 78 0.84 -10.85 4.03
N LYS A 79 -0.11 -10.70 3.09
CA LYS A 79 0.05 -11.18 1.74
C LYS A 79 0.66 -10.08 0.89
N ASP A 80 1.91 -10.25 0.51
CA ASP A 80 2.68 -9.37 -0.37
C ASP A 80 2.94 -10.07 -1.71
N ALA A 81 2.75 -9.33 -2.81
CA ALA A 81 2.90 -9.84 -4.18
C ALA A 81 3.72 -8.84 -5.02
N TYR A 82 4.51 -9.39 -5.93
CA TYR A 82 5.47 -8.65 -6.74
C TYR A 82 5.45 -9.21 -8.17
N SER A 83 5.04 -8.39 -9.14
CA SER A 83 5.13 -8.73 -10.56
C SER A 83 6.42 -8.20 -11.17
N PHE A 84 6.92 -8.92 -12.16
CA PHE A 84 8.04 -8.54 -13.01
C PHE A 84 7.57 -8.66 -14.45
N ASP A 85 7.64 -7.55 -15.18
CA ASP A 85 7.03 -7.38 -16.49
C ASP A 85 8.06 -6.75 -17.44
N LEU A 86 7.97 -7.02 -18.76
CA LEU A 86 8.94 -6.49 -19.73
C LEU A 86 8.62 -5.07 -20.22
N SER A 87 7.35 -4.69 -20.13
CA SER A 87 6.83 -3.42 -20.64
C SER A 87 5.79 -2.85 -19.69
N GLU A 88 5.50 -1.56 -19.85
CA GLU A 88 4.47 -0.85 -19.08
C GLU A 88 3.07 -1.41 -19.36
N ASP A 89 2.80 -1.84 -20.60
CA ASP A 89 1.53 -2.49 -20.96
C ASP A 89 1.36 -3.82 -20.22
N GLU A 90 2.40 -4.66 -20.16
CA GLU A 90 2.38 -5.91 -19.38
C GLU A 90 2.25 -5.64 -17.87
N MET A 91 2.93 -4.61 -17.35
CA MET A 91 2.78 -4.18 -15.97
C MET A 91 1.33 -3.75 -15.66
N ASN A 92 0.68 -3.03 -16.58
CA ASN A 92 -0.72 -2.64 -16.45
C ASN A 92 -1.65 -3.86 -16.45
N ASP A 93 -1.39 -4.86 -17.29
CA ASP A 93 -2.15 -6.13 -17.30
C ASP A 93 -1.99 -6.91 -15.98
N SER A 94 -0.76 -6.98 -15.46
CA SER A 94 -0.45 -7.56 -14.14
C SER A 94 -1.14 -6.80 -13.01
N TYR A 95 -1.15 -5.47 -13.06
CA TYR A 95 -1.84 -4.61 -12.11
C TYR A 95 -3.35 -4.85 -12.11
N GLN A 96 -4.00 -4.87 -13.29
CA GLN A 96 -5.44 -5.13 -13.40
C GLN A 96 -5.81 -6.54 -12.93
N SER A 97 -4.99 -7.54 -13.27
CA SER A 97 -5.18 -8.91 -12.78
C SER A 97 -5.13 -8.99 -11.25
N MET A 98 -4.22 -8.25 -10.62
CA MET A 98 -4.12 -8.14 -9.16
C MET A 98 -5.32 -7.41 -8.56
N ARG A 99 -5.75 -6.30 -9.17
CA ARG A 99 -6.94 -5.54 -8.76
C ARG A 99 -8.19 -6.41 -8.78
N GLU A 100 -8.43 -7.16 -9.86
CA GLU A 100 -9.55 -8.10 -9.95
C GLU A 100 -9.47 -9.24 -8.93
N ALA A 101 -8.25 -9.74 -8.65
CA ALA A 101 -8.07 -10.77 -7.63
C ALA A 101 -8.43 -10.25 -6.24
N TYR A 102 -8.06 -9.02 -5.89
CA TYR A 102 -8.44 -8.39 -4.62
C TYR A 102 -9.95 -8.15 -4.54
N ILE A 103 -10.59 -7.66 -5.61
CA ILE A 103 -12.05 -7.55 -5.68
C ILE A 103 -12.72 -8.88 -5.35
N LYS A 104 -12.32 -9.97 -6.02
CA LYS A 104 -12.87 -11.32 -5.78
C LYS A 104 -12.63 -11.79 -4.34
N ILE A 105 -11.48 -11.49 -3.76
CA ILE A 105 -11.18 -11.83 -2.35
C ILE A 105 -12.13 -11.09 -1.42
N PHE A 106 -12.25 -9.76 -1.54
CA PHE A 106 -13.09 -8.96 -0.65
C PHE A 106 -14.58 -9.28 -0.82
N ASP A 107 -15.04 -9.49 -2.06
CA ASP A 107 -16.40 -9.95 -2.36
C ASP A 107 -16.68 -11.32 -1.73
N SER A 108 -15.73 -12.26 -1.82
CA SER A 108 -15.89 -13.61 -1.24
C SER A 108 -15.93 -13.59 0.29
N LEU A 109 -15.30 -12.59 0.92
CA LEU A 109 -15.36 -12.37 2.36
C LEU A 109 -16.64 -11.63 2.79
N GLY A 110 -17.46 -11.15 1.84
CA GLY A 110 -18.69 -10.41 2.12
C GLY A 110 -18.45 -9.05 2.77
N LEU A 111 -17.31 -8.41 2.48
CA LEU A 111 -16.94 -7.12 3.04
C LEU A 111 -17.63 -5.99 2.28
N ASP A 112 -18.04 -4.94 2.99
CA ASP A 112 -18.40 -3.66 2.39
C ASP A 112 -17.13 -2.81 2.29
N TYR A 113 -16.65 -2.56 1.07
CA TYR A 113 -15.38 -1.90 0.83
C TYR A 113 -15.42 -0.92 -0.35
N ARG A 114 -14.42 -0.04 -0.40
CA ARG A 114 -14.18 0.90 -1.49
C ARG A 114 -12.74 0.82 -1.95
N ILE A 115 -12.55 0.91 -3.26
CA ILE A 115 -11.23 1.07 -3.88
C ILE A 115 -11.01 2.56 -4.08
N VAL A 116 -9.94 3.09 -3.50
CA VAL A 116 -9.63 4.53 -3.53
C VAL A 116 -8.27 4.74 -4.15
N LYS A 117 -8.10 5.86 -4.87
CA LYS A 117 -6.75 6.26 -5.30
C LYS A 117 -5.93 6.67 -4.08
N ALA A 118 -4.69 6.20 -4.05
CA ALA A 118 -3.77 6.37 -2.93
C ALA A 118 -2.46 7.00 -3.39
N ASP A 119 -1.65 7.43 -2.41
CA ASP A 119 -0.27 7.85 -2.66
C ASP A 119 0.57 6.59 -2.90
N SER A 120 1.58 6.69 -3.75
CA SER A 120 2.59 5.63 -3.86
C SER A 120 3.58 5.66 -2.68
N GLY A 121 3.61 6.75 -1.92
CA GLY A 121 4.26 6.87 -0.62
C GLY A 121 5.73 6.44 -0.61
N ALA A 122 6.19 5.84 0.50
CA ALA A 122 7.58 5.41 0.69
C ALA A 122 7.96 4.11 -0.06
N ILE A 123 7.01 3.48 -0.75
CA ILE A 123 7.27 2.34 -1.67
C ILE A 123 7.69 2.88 -3.05
N GLY A 124 7.13 4.03 -3.46
CA GLY A 124 7.37 4.66 -4.76
C GLY A 124 6.55 4.02 -5.89
N GLY A 125 6.22 4.81 -6.92
CA GLY A 125 5.37 4.39 -8.05
C GLY A 125 4.53 5.55 -8.62
N SER A 126 3.84 5.33 -9.74
CA SER A 126 2.98 6.33 -10.40
C SER A 126 1.48 6.18 -10.08
N ASP A 127 1.00 4.94 -9.99
CA ASP A 127 -0.41 4.63 -9.70
C ASP A 127 -0.52 3.69 -8.49
N SER A 128 -1.38 4.05 -7.55
CA SER A 128 -1.61 3.32 -6.30
C SER A 128 -3.10 3.32 -5.97
N GLU A 129 -3.63 2.16 -5.57
CA GLU A 129 -4.99 2.00 -5.09
C GLU A 129 -4.98 1.32 -3.71
N GLU A 130 -5.85 1.78 -2.82
CA GLU A 130 -6.10 1.17 -1.52
C GLU A 130 -7.51 0.58 -1.46
N PHE A 131 -7.63 -0.59 -0.82
CA PHE A 131 -8.91 -1.24 -0.55
C PHE A 131 -9.31 -1.00 0.90
N HIS A 132 -10.33 -0.19 1.12
CA HIS A 132 -10.79 0.19 2.45
C HIS A 132 -12.11 -0.48 2.79
N VAL A 133 -12.14 -1.24 3.88
CA VAL A 133 -13.38 -1.74 4.46
C VAL A 133 -14.09 -0.60 5.17
N LEU A 134 -15.36 -0.37 4.84
CA LEU A 134 -16.16 0.69 5.43
C LEU A 134 -16.54 0.33 6.87
N ALA A 135 -16.00 1.09 7.82
CA ALA A 135 -16.30 0.93 9.24
C ALA A 135 -16.22 2.27 9.97
N ASN A 136 -17.12 2.50 10.92
CA ASN A 136 -17.12 3.71 11.76
C ASN A 136 -15.85 3.83 12.64
N SER A 137 -15.10 2.74 12.80
CA SER A 137 -13.87 2.66 13.58
C SER A 137 -12.59 2.66 12.72
N GLY A 138 -12.67 2.93 11.42
CA GLY A 138 -11.50 3.04 10.55
C GLY A 138 -10.56 4.18 10.97
N GLU A 139 -9.25 3.98 10.81
CA GLU A 139 -8.27 5.05 11.06
C GLU A 139 -8.24 6.08 9.91
N ASP A 140 -8.51 5.64 8.68
CA ASP A 140 -8.46 6.48 7.48
C ASP A 140 -9.79 7.20 7.22
N LEU A 141 -9.68 8.48 6.87
CA LEU A 141 -10.82 9.28 6.44
C LEU A 141 -10.88 9.28 4.91
N LEU A 142 -12.00 8.79 4.36
CA LEU A 142 -12.22 8.71 2.93
C LEU A 142 -13.16 9.83 2.48
N ALA A 143 -12.78 10.51 1.39
CA ALA A 143 -13.67 11.40 0.65
C ALA A 143 -14.20 10.65 -0.58
N PHE A 144 -15.51 10.49 -0.70
CA PHE A 144 -16.14 9.82 -1.83
C PHE A 144 -17.30 10.64 -2.40
N SER A 145 -17.53 10.50 -3.70
CA SER A 145 -18.65 11.17 -4.37
C SER A 145 -19.98 10.48 -4.06
N ASP A 146 -21.04 11.28 -3.91
CA ASP A 146 -22.41 10.81 -3.84
C ASP A 146 -23.00 10.45 -5.21
N LYS A 147 -22.28 10.76 -6.30
CA LYS A 147 -22.75 10.68 -7.69
C LYS A 147 -21.87 9.85 -8.61
N SER A 148 -20.72 9.39 -8.14
CA SER A 148 -19.79 8.55 -8.91
C SER A 148 -19.03 7.59 -8.00
N ASP A 149 -18.33 6.63 -8.62
CA ASP A 149 -17.47 5.68 -7.90
C ASP A 149 -16.13 6.28 -7.44
N TYR A 150 -15.97 7.59 -7.58
CA TYR A 150 -14.74 8.27 -7.18
C TYR A 150 -14.61 8.33 -5.66
N ALA A 151 -13.49 7.83 -5.16
CA ALA A 151 -13.09 7.92 -3.77
C ALA A 151 -11.57 8.15 -3.66
N ILE A 152 -11.17 8.96 -2.69
CA ILE A 152 -9.78 9.36 -2.45
C ILE A 152 -9.52 9.45 -0.95
N ASN A 153 -8.30 9.17 -0.53
CA ASN A 153 -7.85 9.42 0.83
C ASN A 153 -7.94 10.94 1.15
N ALA A 154 -8.47 11.31 2.32
CA ALA A 154 -8.65 12.72 2.68
C ALA A 154 -7.32 13.49 2.78
N GLU A 155 -6.21 12.82 3.16
CA GLU A 155 -4.89 13.47 3.20
C GLU A 155 -4.45 13.90 1.79
N LEU A 156 -4.59 13.01 0.81
CA LEU A 156 -4.32 13.30 -0.60
C LEU A 156 -5.25 14.37 -1.17
N LEU A 157 -6.52 14.37 -0.78
CA LEU A 157 -7.44 15.41 -1.20
C LEU A 157 -6.97 16.79 -0.71
N ILE A 158 -6.56 16.90 0.55
CA ILE A 158 -6.08 18.16 1.13
C ILE A 158 -4.81 18.62 0.42
N GLU A 159 -3.86 17.73 0.14
CA GLU A 159 -2.65 18.07 -0.64
C GLU A 159 -3.00 18.56 -2.04
N SER A 160 -3.89 17.86 -2.76
CA SER A 160 -4.32 18.27 -4.11
C SER A 160 -5.08 19.60 -4.14
N MET A 161 -5.70 19.99 -3.04
CA MET A 161 -6.39 21.28 -2.88
C MET A 161 -5.46 22.39 -2.40
N SER A 162 -4.34 22.05 -1.75
CA SER A 162 -3.35 23.03 -1.26
C SER A 162 -2.58 23.75 -2.37
N ASP A 163 -2.51 23.13 -3.55
CA ASP A 163 -2.00 23.75 -4.79
C ASP A 163 -3.04 24.63 -5.52
N GLN A 164 -4.26 24.78 -4.98
CA GLN A 164 -5.27 25.68 -5.55
C GLN A 164 -5.27 27.04 -4.82
N ASN A 165 -5.14 28.12 -5.60
CA ASN A 165 -5.28 29.49 -5.11
C ASN A 165 -6.61 29.63 -4.34
N PRO A 166 -6.61 30.03 -3.05
CA PRO A 166 -7.82 30.09 -2.22
C PRO A 166 -8.94 30.98 -2.79
N GLU A 167 -8.62 31.95 -3.65
CA GLU A 167 -9.62 32.78 -4.37
C GLU A 167 -10.42 32.00 -5.43
N SER A 168 -9.95 30.82 -5.87
CA SER A 168 -10.66 29.98 -6.85
C SER A 168 -11.72 29.06 -6.24
N LEU A 169 -11.83 29.05 -4.90
CA LEU A 169 -12.73 28.17 -4.13
C LEU A 169 -14.00 28.86 -3.64
N GLU A 170 -14.21 30.16 -3.95
CA GLU A 170 -15.36 30.95 -3.46
C GLU A 170 -16.75 30.45 -3.89
N ASP A 171 -16.87 29.39 -4.70
CA ASP A 171 -18.17 28.88 -5.15
C ASP A 171 -18.32 27.33 -5.17
N LYS A 172 -17.41 26.59 -4.51
CA LYS A 172 -17.50 25.12 -4.45
C LYS A 172 -17.83 24.66 -3.03
N THR A 173 -19.11 24.34 -2.80
CA THR A 173 -19.58 23.75 -1.55
C THR A 173 -18.99 22.35 -1.35
N VAL A 174 -17.89 22.23 -0.60
CA VAL A 174 -17.38 20.94 -0.13
C VAL A 174 -18.18 20.54 1.12
N ARG A 175 -19.05 19.54 1.01
CA ARG A 175 -19.70 18.93 2.18
C ARG A 175 -18.81 17.81 2.72
N MET A 176 -18.13 18.09 3.83
CA MET A 176 -17.58 17.05 4.69
C MET A 176 -18.73 16.34 5.40
N GLY A 177 -18.99 15.08 5.03
CA GLY A 177 -19.98 14.24 5.71
C GLY A 177 -19.33 13.40 6.80
N LYS A 178 -19.82 13.51 8.04
CA LYS A 178 -19.69 12.42 9.02
C LYS A 178 -20.90 11.50 8.82
N VAL A 179 -20.67 10.23 8.56
CA VAL A 179 -21.75 9.25 8.50
C VAL A 179 -22.12 8.89 9.94
N ASN A 180 -23.24 9.44 10.42
CA ASN A 180 -23.93 8.95 11.61
C ASN A 180 -24.92 7.88 11.15
N TYR A 181 -24.92 6.72 11.81
CA TYR A 181 -26.05 5.80 11.75
C TYR A 181 -26.75 5.81 13.10
N ASP A 182 -28.07 5.99 13.06
CA ASP A 182 -29.02 5.76 14.16
C ASP A 182 -29.05 4.27 14.56
#